data_AF-A0A2G6JT43-F1
#
_entry.id   AF-A0A2G6JT43-F1
#
_cell.length_a   1.000
_cell.length_b   1.000
_cell.length_c   1.000
_cell.angle_alpha   90.00
_cell.angle_beta   90.00
_cell.angle_gamma   90.00
#
_symmetry.space_group_name_H-M   'P 1'
#
loop_
_entity.id
_entity.type
_entity.pdbx_description
1 polymer ?
#
loop_
_entity_poly.entity_id
_entity_poly.type
_entity_poly.pdbx_seq_one_letter_code
_entity_poly.pdbx_strand_id
1 'polypeptide(L)'
;MKQLWNEFKSFAMGGNMMDLALGFIIGAAFAALVESLAGNVLMQLVAVLVGKPDFSALTLTINGGAIKYGAFITDLVNFLLLAAVMFGIVQLLKRAGMGNFKAQGQRECPYCKEYIAIDAIRCNHCISDVDPVLLDEADIPLLQKRPGWVHPDHRSADDASGRVSSAEDESRRIDLRRRATAEAETDPDSGPGQPYH
;
A
#
# COMPACT_ATOMS: atom_id res chain seq x y z
N MET A 1 5.70 28.42 27.98
CA MET A 1 6.57 27.24 27.70
C MET A 1 6.05 25.93 28.29
N LYS A 2 5.54 25.88 29.53
CA LYS A 2 5.00 24.62 30.10
C LYS A 2 3.81 24.02 29.32
N GLN A 3 2.99 24.87 28.70
CA GLN A 3 1.81 24.45 27.93
C GLN A 3 2.18 23.69 26.65
N LEU A 4 3.13 24.22 25.86
CA LEU A 4 3.67 23.54 24.68
C LEU A 4 4.33 22.20 25.01
N TRP A 5 5.01 22.11 26.17
CA TRP A 5 5.62 20.85 26.63
C TRP A 5 4.56 19.79 26.97
N ASN A 6 3.44 20.20 27.58
CA ASN A 6 2.36 19.28 27.90
C ASN A 6 1.62 18.81 26.65
N GLU A 7 1.40 19.69 25.67
CA GLU A 7 0.81 19.36 24.36
C GLU A 7 1.73 18.46 23.53
N PHE A 8 3.03 18.74 23.53
CA PHE A 8 4.02 17.87 22.90
C PHE A 8 4.05 16.49 23.56
N LYS A 9 4.02 16.43 24.89
CA LYS A 9 3.97 15.16 25.62
C LYS A 9 2.69 14.38 25.30
N SER A 10 1.53 15.03 25.27
CA SER A 10 0.27 14.34 24.93
C SER A 10 0.25 13.87 23.48
N PHE A 11 0.87 14.61 22.57
CA PHE A 11 1.05 14.19 21.17
C PHE A 11 2.04 13.02 21.04
N ALA A 12 3.22 13.11 21.66
CA ALA A 12 4.28 12.10 21.59
C ALA A 12 3.89 10.78 22.29
N MET A 13 3.05 10.85 23.33
CA MET A 13 2.48 9.67 23.98
C MET A 13 1.23 9.13 23.26
N GLY A 14 0.86 9.69 22.10
CA GLY A 14 -0.21 9.16 21.27
C GLY A 14 0.19 7.82 20.65
N GLY A 15 -0.68 6.80 20.80
CA GLY A 15 -0.43 5.44 20.27
C GLY A 15 -0.10 5.42 18.78
N ASN A 16 -0.83 6.19 17.97
CA ASN A 16 -0.59 6.28 16.52
C ASN A 16 0.82 6.81 16.16
N MET A 17 1.39 7.72 16.94
CA MET A 17 2.77 8.19 16.70
C MET A 17 3.81 7.19 17.20
N MET A 18 3.54 6.55 18.34
CA MET A 18 4.46 5.58 18.95
C MET A 18 4.65 4.35 18.05
N ASP A 19 3.56 3.82 17.49
CA ASP A 19 3.61 2.63 16.61
C ASP A 19 4.40 2.92 15.32
N LEU A 20 4.23 4.10 14.73
CA LEU A 20 5.01 4.55 13.58
C LEU A 20 6.50 4.72 13.92
N ALA A 21 6.81 5.32 15.07
CA ALA A 21 8.18 5.53 15.52
C ALA A 21 8.91 4.19 15.77
N LEU A 22 8.25 3.25 16.44
CA LEU A 22 8.79 1.91 16.68
C LEU A 22 9.02 1.16 15.36
N GLY A 23 8.09 1.25 14.42
CA GLY A 23 8.24 0.67 13.09
C GLY A 23 9.47 1.19 12.35
N PHE A 24 9.73 2.51 12.40
CA PHE A 24 10.91 3.11 11.78
C PHE A 24 12.22 2.64 12.43
N ILE A 25 12.29 2.63 13.77
CA ILE A 25 13.51 2.21 14.50
C ILE A 25 13.84 0.74 14.22
N ILE A 26 12.85 -0.14 14.28
CA ILE A 26 13.03 -1.57 13.99
C ILE A 26 13.40 -1.77 12.52
N GLY A 27 12.75 -1.04 11.60
CA GLY A 27 13.06 -1.08 10.18
C GLY A 27 14.50 -0.66 9.87
N ALA A 28 14.98 0.42 10.48
CA ALA A 28 16.34 0.91 10.31
C ALA A 28 17.38 -0.09 10.87
N ALA A 29 17.14 -0.65 12.06
CA ALA A 29 18.02 -1.64 12.66
C ALA A 29 18.08 -2.94 11.82
N PHE A 30 16.94 -3.38 11.28
CA PHE A 30 16.88 -4.55 10.40
C PHE A 30 17.60 -4.29 9.06
N ALA A 31 17.42 -3.12 8.46
CA ALA A 31 18.12 -2.74 7.24
C ALA A 31 19.65 -2.78 7.43
N ALA A 32 20.15 -2.23 8.55
CA ALA A 32 21.57 -2.26 8.88
C ALA A 32 22.10 -3.70 9.09
N LEU A 33 21.29 -4.59 9.68
CA LEU A 33 21.66 -6.00 9.84
C LEU A 33 21.79 -6.71 8.48
N VAL A 34 20.82 -6.49 7.58
CA VAL A 34 20.82 -7.06 6.23
C VAL A 34 22.00 -6.52 5.41
N GLU A 35 22.27 -5.21 5.51
CA GLU A 35 23.41 -4.57 4.85
C GLU A 35 24.74 -5.15 5.35
N SER A 36 24.91 -5.33 6.67
CA SER A 36 26.10 -5.97 7.23
C SER A 36 26.27 -7.41 6.75
N LEU A 37 25.18 -8.18 6.66
CA LEU A 37 25.22 -9.55 6.15
C LEU A 37 25.61 -9.60 4.66
N ALA A 38 25.01 -8.74 3.83
CA ALA A 38 25.32 -8.66 2.41
C ALA A 38 26.77 -8.17 2.17
N GLY A 39 27.14 -7.07 2.81
CA GLY A 39 28.43 -6.40 2.59
C GLY A 39 29.62 -7.06 3.27
N ASN A 40 29.47 -7.67 4.44
CA ASN A 40 30.61 -8.24 5.17
C ASN A 40 30.73 -9.76 5.02
N VAL A 41 29.61 -10.48 4.88
CA VAL A 41 29.65 -11.95 4.81
C VAL A 41 29.54 -12.43 3.37
N LEU A 42 28.52 -11.98 2.63
CA LEU A 42 28.32 -12.45 1.26
C LEU A 42 29.40 -11.94 0.30
N MET A 43 29.85 -10.69 0.42
CA MET A 43 30.96 -10.21 -0.39
C MET A 43 32.24 -11.02 -0.16
N GLN A 44 32.52 -11.48 1.05
CA GLN A 44 33.68 -12.36 1.31
C GLN A 44 33.50 -13.73 0.66
N LEU A 45 32.29 -14.29 0.68
CA LEU A 45 31.97 -15.51 -0.07
C LEU A 45 32.17 -15.33 -1.58
N VAL A 46 31.70 -14.21 -2.13
CA VAL A 46 31.87 -13.87 -3.55
C VAL A 46 33.34 -13.62 -3.88
N ALA A 47 34.09 -12.99 -2.98
CA ALA A 47 35.51 -12.74 -3.15
C ALA A 47 36.33 -14.03 -3.23
N VAL A 48 35.95 -15.06 -2.49
CA VAL A 48 36.59 -16.39 -2.60
C VAL A 48 36.31 -17.03 -3.97
N LEU A 49 35.15 -16.77 -4.58
CA LEU A 49 34.77 -17.32 -5.89
C LEU A 49 35.34 -16.53 -7.08
N VAL A 50 35.33 -15.20 -7.00
CA VAL A 50 35.68 -14.27 -8.10
C VAL A 50 37.11 -13.71 -7.96
N GLY A 51 37.72 -13.85 -6.77
CA GLY A 51 39.11 -13.50 -6.49
C GLY A 51 39.32 -12.06 -5.98
N LYS A 52 38.34 -11.16 -6.11
CA LYS A 52 38.41 -9.80 -5.54
C LYS A 52 37.09 -9.37 -4.88
N PRO A 53 37.11 -8.86 -3.63
CA PRO A 53 35.91 -8.37 -2.94
C PRO A 53 35.47 -6.97 -3.40
N ASP A 54 36.38 -6.17 -3.99
CA ASP A 54 36.11 -4.77 -4.32
C ASP A 54 36.68 -4.41 -5.70
N PHE A 55 35.85 -3.77 -6.53
CA PHE A 55 36.18 -3.26 -7.86
C PHE A 55 36.42 -1.74 -7.86
N SER A 56 36.34 -1.06 -6.72
CA SER A 56 36.44 0.41 -6.59
C SER A 56 37.72 1.01 -7.15
N ALA A 57 38.82 0.25 -7.14
CA ALA A 57 40.12 0.65 -7.65
C ALA A 57 40.19 0.79 -9.19
N LEU A 58 39.17 0.31 -9.92
CA LEU A 58 39.10 0.47 -11.36
C LEU A 58 38.73 1.91 -11.72
N THR A 59 39.72 2.63 -12.24
CA THR A 59 39.60 4.02 -12.66
C THR A 59 40.02 4.15 -14.12
N LEU A 60 39.31 4.99 -14.86
CA LEU A 60 39.60 5.31 -16.25
C LEU A 60 39.94 6.79 -16.33
N THR A 61 41.17 7.10 -16.70
CA THR A 61 41.65 8.48 -16.83
C THR A 61 41.50 8.93 -18.29
N ILE A 62 40.58 9.86 -18.54
CA ILE A 62 40.45 10.53 -19.85
C ILE A 62 40.67 12.01 -19.64
N ASN A 63 41.64 12.58 -20.38
CA ASN A 63 41.85 14.03 -20.48
C ASN A 63 41.97 14.75 -19.12
N GLY A 64 42.71 14.15 -18.17
CA GLY A 64 42.91 14.70 -16.83
C GLY A 64 41.75 14.47 -15.84
N GLY A 65 40.60 13.96 -16.29
CA GLY A 65 39.50 13.52 -15.43
C GLY A 65 39.61 12.03 -15.08
N ALA A 66 39.53 11.70 -13.80
CA ALA A 66 39.49 10.31 -13.33
C ALA A 66 38.03 9.85 -13.13
N ILE A 67 37.54 8.96 -14.00
CA ILE A 67 36.21 8.34 -13.87
C ILE A 67 36.36 7.02 -13.11
N LYS A 68 35.84 6.98 -11.88
CA LYS A 68 35.87 5.80 -10.99
C LYS A 68 34.70 4.86 -11.24
N TYR A 69 34.63 4.26 -12.44
CA TYR A 69 33.56 3.31 -12.79
C TYR A 69 33.57 2.06 -11.90
N GLY A 70 34.73 1.72 -11.32
CA GLY A 70 34.87 0.63 -10.36
C GLY A 70 33.96 0.77 -9.14
N ALA A 71 33.80 1.98 -8.60
CA ALA A 71 32.94 2.23 -7.44
C ALA A 71 31.48 1.93 -7.76
N PHE A 72 31.02 2.36 -8.94
CA PHE A 72 29.66 2.06 -9.40
C PHE A 72 29.39 0.56 -9.55
N ILE A 73 30.36 -0.21 -10.06
CA ILE A 73 30.23 -1.67 -10.17
C ILE A 73 30.19 -2.31 -8.78
N THR A 74 31.02 -1.87 -7.84
CA THR A 74 30.96 -2.34 -6.45
C THR A 74 29.58 -2.06 -5.84
N ASP A 75 29.03 -0.86 -6.00
CA ASP A 75 27.71 -0.49 -5.50
C ASP A 75 26.59 -1.31 -6.14
N LEU A 76 26.69 -1.57 -7.45
CA LEU A 76 25.73 -2.43 -8.17
C LEU A 76 25.75 -3.86 -7.62
N VAL A 77 26.93 -4.44 -7.40
CA VAL A 77 27.04 -5.80 -6.82
C VAL A 77 26.50 -5.81 -5.38
N ASN A 78 26.81 -4.80 -4.58
CA ASN A 78 26.25 -4.64 -3.22
C ASN A 78 24.72 -4.61 -3.23
N PHE A 79 24.13 -3.84 -4.15
CA PHE A 79 22.68 -3.76 -4.31
C PHE A 79 22.07 -5.13 -4.67
N LEU A 80 22.67 -5.85 -5.63
CA LEU A 80 22.22 -7.21 -5.98
C LEU A 80 22.32 -8.18 -4.80
N LEU A 81 23.40 -8.11 -4.01
CA LEU A 81 23.57 -8.96 -2.84
C LEU A 81 22.55 -8.62 -1.75
N LEU A 82 22.30 -7.35 -1.48
CA LEU A 82 21.29 -6.91 -0.50
C LEU A 82 19.90 -7.40 -0.92
N ALA A 83 19.55 -7.28 -2.20
CA ALA A 83 18.31 -7.81 -2.74
C ALA A 83 18.22 -9.34 -2.61
N ALA A 84 19.32 -10.05 -2.89
CA ALA A 84 19.38 -11.51 -2.75
C ALA A 84 19.22 -11.96 -1.28
N VAL A 85 19.81 -11.25 -0.32
CA VAL A 85 19.63 -11.52 1.11
C VAL A 85 18.18 -11.28 1.53
N MET A 86 17.60 -10.14 1.17
CA MET A 86 16.21 -9.81 1.50
C MET A 86 15.26 -10.88 0.94
N PHE A 87 15.45 -11.27 -0.31
CA PHE A 87 14.69 -12.34 -0.95
C PHE A 87 14.89 -13.68 -0.23
N GLY A 88 16.13 -14.03 0.12
CA GLY A 88 16.48 -15.24 0.85
C GLY A 88 15.79 -15.32 2.22
N ILE A 89 15.76 -14.22 2.98
CA ILE A 89 15.08 -14.14 4.28
C ILE A 89 13.57 -14.32 4.11
N VAL A 90 12.95 -13.59 3.18
CA VAL A 90 11.50 -13.73 2.92
C VAL A 90 11.16 -15.17 2.51
N GLN A 91 11.98 -15.79 1.67
CA GLN A 91 11.77 -17.17 1.24
C GLN A 91 11.97 -18.18 2.37
N LEU A 92 12.93 -17.94 3.28
CA LEU A 92 13.14 -18.75 4.47
C LEU A 92 11.95 -18.67 5.41
N LEU A 93 11.42 -17.47 5.66
CA LEU A 93 10.22 -17.27 6.50
C LEU A 93 8.99 -17.96 5.91
N LYS A 94 8.80 -17.88 4.58
CA LYS A 94 7.74 -18.61 3.86
C LYS A 94 7.87 -20.12 4.05
N ARG A 95 9.08 -20.67 3.91
CA ARG A 95 9.35 -22.11 4.05
C ARG A 95 9.21 -22.61 5.48
N ALA A 96 9.59 -21.80 6.47
CA ALA A 96 9.52 -22.16 7.87
C ALA A 96 8.09 -22.11 8.44
N GLY A 97 7.08 -21.76 7.64
CA GLY A 97 5.69 -21.62 8.09
C GLY A 97 5.47 -20.49 9.11
N MET A 98 6.50 -19.68 9.38
CA MET A 98 6.45 -18.51 10.27
C MET A 98 5.97 -17.25 9.55
N GLY A 99 5.58 -17.37 8.28
CA GLY A 99 5.14 -16.27 7.41
C GLY A 99 3.65 -15.96 7.43
N ASN A 100 2.92 -16.33 8.49
CA ASN A 100 1.55 -15.85 8.68
C ASN A 100 1.59 -14.38 9.13
N PHE A 101 2.15 -13.51 8.29
CA PHE A 101 1.95 -12.07 8.37
C PHE A 101 0.48 -11.79 8.04
N LYS A 102 -0.42 -12.22 8.92
CA LYS A 102 -1.83 -11.83 8.90
C LYS A 102 -1.84 -10.32 8.78
N ALA A 103 -2.65 -9.79 7.88
CA ALA A 103 -2.72 -8.37 7.61
C ALA A 103 -2.85 -7.58 8.92
N GLN A 104 -1.73 -7.02 9.41
CA GLN A 104 -1.73 -6.23 10.62
C GLN A 104 -2.18 -4.83 10.21
N GLY A 105 -3.40 -4.48 10.58
CA GLY A 105 -3.97 -3.19 10.25
C GLY A 105 -5.34 -3.00 10.86
N GLN A 106 -5.67 -1.76 11.18
CA GLN A 106 -7.01 -1.37 11.59
C GLN A 106 -7.65 -0.57 10.46
N ARG A 107 -8.95 -0.78 10.25
CA ARG A 107 -9.78 -0.02 9.34
C ARG A 107 -10.98 0.52 10.10
N GLU A 108 -11.56 1.58 9.59
CA GLU A 108 -12.79 2.13 10.13
C GLU A 108 -13.99 1.28 9.68
N CYS A 109 -14.84 0.88 10.63
CA CYS A 109 -16.08 0.15 10.33
C CYS A 109 -17.06 1.06 9.56
N PRO A 110 -17.65 0.59 8.43
CA PRO A 110 -18.58 1.41 7.64
C PRO A 110 -19.88 1.76 8.39
N TYR A 111 -20.29 0.93 9.35
CA TYR A 111 -21.54 1.09 10.10
C TYR A 111 -21.40 1.97 11.34
N CYS A 112 -20.49 1.63 12.25
CA CYS A 112 -20.38 2.30 13.55
C CYS A 112 -19.16 3.22 13.68
N LYS A 113 -18.31 3.33 12.65
CA LYS A 113 -17.14 4.23 12.62
C LYS A 113 -16.06 3.95 13.69
N GLU A 114 -16.11 2.78 14.31
CA GLU A 114 -15.07 2.30 15.24
C GLU A 114 -13.93 1.62 14.48
N TYR A 115 -12.72 1.65 15.03
CA TYR A 115 -11.57 0.95 14.46
C TYR A 115 -11.65 -0.56 14.72
N ILE A 116 -11.62 -1.35 13.64
CA ILE A 116 -11.69 -2.81 13.66
C ILE A 116 -10.51 -3.41 12.89
N ALA A 117 -10.19 -4.68 13.14
CA ALA A 117 -9.17 -5.37 12.36
C ALA A 117 -9.53 -5.42 10.86
N ILE A 118 -8.52 -5.37 10.00
CA ILE A 118 -8.70 -5.36 8.53
C ILE A 118 -9.32 -6.65 7.98
N ASP A 119 -9.08 -7.77 8.67
CA ASP A 119 -9.61 -9.12 8.42
C ASP A 119 -10.90 -9.42 9.22
N ALA A 120 -11.43 -8.46 9.98
CA ALA A 120 -12.66 -8.67 10.74
C ALA A 120 -13.85 -8.91 9.79
N ILE A 121 -14.53 -10.04 10.00
CA ILE A 121 -15.79 -10.43 9.35
C ILE A 121 -17.01 -9.91 10.13
N ARG A 122 -16.82 -9.66 11.44
CA ARG A 122 -17.85 -9.11 12.33
C ARG A 122 -17.25 -8.04 13.23
N CYS A 123 -17.93 -6.91 13.32
CA CYS A 123 -17.48 -5.80 14.16
C CYS A 123 -17.66 -6.13 15.65
N ASN A 124 -16.61 -5.98 16.47
CA ASN A 124 -16.68 -6.18 17.92
C ASN A 124 -17.55 -5.12 18.63
N HIS A 125 -17.70 -3.93 18.03
CA HIS A 125 -18.42 -2.82 18.65
C HIS A 125 -19.93 -2.86 18.39
N CYS A 126 -20.34 -3.00 17.12
CA CYS A 126 -21.76 -2.96 16.73
C CYS A 126 -22.32 -4.29 16.21
N ILE A 127 -21.52 -5.37 16.20
CA ILE A 127 -21.97 -6.72 15.83
C ILE A 127 -22.41 -6.86 14.36
N SER A 128 -22.34 -5.79 13.57
CA SER A 128 -22.61 -5.84 12.13
C SER A 128 -21.61 -6.74 11.40
N ASP A 129 -22.10 -7.45 10.39
CA ASP A 129 -21.25 -8.21 9.49
C ASP A 129 -20.59 -7.23 8.49
N VAL A 130 -19.26 -7.31 8.42
CA VAL A 130 -18.40 -6.42 7.63
C VAL A 130 -17.57 -7.28 6.68
N ASP A 131 -17.45 -6.87 5.42
CA ASP A 131 -16.68 -7.65 4.45
C ASP A 131 -15.20 -7.35 4.62
N PRO A 132 -14.32 -8.35 4.86
CA PRO A 132 -12.89 -8.14 5.05
C PRO A 132 -12.25 -7.58 3.77
N VAL A 133 -11.26 -6.69 3.90
CA VAL A 133 -10.58 -6.06 2.75
C VAL A 133 -9.53 -7.00 2.13
N LEU A 134 -8.94 -7.87 2.96
CA LEU A 134 -8.00 -8.89 2.56
C LEU A 134 -8.66 -10.23 2.85
N LEU A 135 -8.93 -11.00 1.79
CA LEU A 135 -9.51 -12.33 1.88
C LEU A 135 -8.38 -13.35 1.90
N ASP A 136 -8.08 -13.89 3.08
CA ASP A 136 -7.19 -15.03 3.21
C ASP A 136 -7.96 -16.33 2.93
N GLU A 137 -7.29 -17.34 2.35
CA GLU A 137 -7.89 -18.64 2.00
C GLU A 137 -8.58 -19.31 3.21
N ALA A 138 -8.06 -19.05 4.41
CA ALA A 138 -8.57 -19.58 5.67
C ALA A 138 -9.94 -19.00 6.08
N ASP A 139 -10.30 -17.81 5.59
CA ASP A 139 -11.52 -17.09 5.98
C ASP A 139 -12.69 -17.36 5.04
N ILE A 140 -12.42 -17.90 3.84
CA ILE A 140 -13.44 -18.27 2.83
C ILE A 140 -14.54 -19.18 3.42
N PRO A 141 -14.23 -20.24 4.19
CA PRO A 141 -15.27 -21.10 4.77
C PRO A 141 -16.15 -20.38 5.81
N LEU A 142 -15.64 -19.31 6.43
CA LEU A 142 -16.41 -18.51 7.39
C LEU A 142 -17.41 -17.60 6.66
N LEU A 143 -17.00 -17.03 5.52
CA LEU A 143 -17.84 -16.17 4.71
C LEU A 143 -18.96 -16.94 4.00
N GLN A 144 -18.68 -18.15 3.51
CA GLN A 144 -19.68 -19.04 2.89
C GLN A 144 -20.85 -19.39 3.81
N LYS A 145 -20.67 -19.29 5.14
CA LYS A 145 -21.73 -19.57 6.13
C LYS A 145 -22.64 -18.36 6.40
N ARG A 146 -22.32 -17.17 5.89
CA ARG A 146 -23.12 -15.96 6.13
C ARG A 146 -24.41 -15.99 5.31
N PRO A 147 -25.56 -15.64 5.90
CA PRO A 147 -26.81 -15.54 5.16
C PRO A 147 -26.70 -14.42 4.11
N GLY A 148 -26.97 -14.75 2.84
CA GLY A 148 -26.90 -13.80 1.73
C GLY A 148 -25.50 -13.54 1.16
N TRP A 149 -24.48 -14.33 1.55
CA TRP A 149 -23.17 -14.25 0.90
C TRP A 149 -23.24 -14.77 -0.54
N VAL A 150 -22.79 -13.95 -1.48
CA VAL A 150 -22.59 -14.32 -2.89
C VAL A 150 -21.09 -14.54 -3.07
N HIS A 151 -20.70 -15.69 -3.61
CA HIS A 151 -19.29 -15.95 -3.90
C HIS A 151 -18.77 -14.82 -4.78
N PRO A 152 -17.63 -14.18 -4.44
CA PRO A 152 -16.97 -13.32 -5.39
C PRO A 152 -16.53 -14.23 -6.53
N ASP A 153 -17.31 -14.29 -7.60
CA ASP A 153 -16.91 -14.93 -8.84
C ASP A 153 -15.50 -14.42 -9.16
N HIS A 154 -14.60 -15.30 -9.61
CA HIS A 154 -13.17 -15.05 -9.84
C HIS A 154 -12.90 -14.04 -11.00
N ARG A 155 -13.65 -12.93 -11.03
CA ARG A 155 -13.77 -11.91 -12.08
C ARG A 155 -13.97 -10.51 -11.48
N SER A 156 -13.32 -10.16 -10.37
CA SER A 156 -13.48 -8.83 -9.76
C SER A 156 -12.20 -8.20 -9.20
N ALA A 157 -11.04 -8.52 -9.78
CA ALA A 157 -9.96 -7.53 -9.84
C ALA A 157 -10.37 -6.30 -10.70
N ASP A 158 -11.41 -6.45 -11.53
CA ASP A 158 -11.93 -5.42 -12.43
C ASP A 158 -13.01 -4.52 -11.79
N ASP A 159 -13.53 -4.80 -10.58
CA ASP A 159 -14.54 -3.93 -9.93
C ASP A 159 -13.95 -2.68 -9.26
N ALA A 160 -12.62 -2.53 -9.29
CA ALA A 160 -12.00 -1.21 -9.17
C ALA A 160 -12.43 -0.26 -10.32
N SER A 161 -13.05 -0.78 -11.40
CA SER A 161 -13.68 0.00 -12.48
C SER A 161 -15.09 0.49 -12.16
N GLY A 162 -15.70 0.12 -11.03
CA GLY A 162 -17.00 0.66 -10.60
C GLY A 162 -16.99 2.18 -10.33
N ARG A 163 -15.80 2.79 -10.25
CA ARG A 163 -15.62 4.24 -10.21
C ARG A 163 -15.65 4.90 -11.60
N VAL A 164 -15.47 4.12 -12.67
CA VAL A 164 -15.55 4.58 -14.07
C VAL A 164 -17.01 4.68 -14.54
N SER A 165 -17.89 3.75 -14.12
CA SER A 165 -19.30 3.81 -14.54
C SER A 165 -20.02 5.05 -14.00
N SER A 166 -19.67 5.54 -12.81
CA SER A 166 -20.25 6.78 -12.27
C SER A 166 -19.89 8.02 -13.10
N ALA A 167 -18.73 8.06 -13.75
CA ALA A 167 -18.30 9.19 -14.58
C ALA A 167 -18.97 9.17 -15.97
N GLU A 168 -19.17 7.98 -16.55
CA GLU A 168 -19.91 7.82 -17.81
C GLU A 168 -21.41 8.10 -17.63
N ASP A 169 -22.00 7.66 -16.50
CA ASP A 169 -23.42 7.90 -16.21
C ASP A 169 -23.72 9.37 -15.90
N GLU A 170 -22.76 10.10 -15.30
CA GLU A 170 -22.85 11.54 -15.10
C GLU A 170 -22.69 12.31 -16.42
N SER A 171 -21.77 11.91 -17.29
CA SER A 171 -21.63 12.50 -18.64
C SER A 171 -22.89 12.29 -19.48
N ARG A 172 -23.52 11.11 -19.38
CA ARG A 172 -24.79 10.80 -20.07
C ARG A 172 -25.96 11.64 -19.54
N ARG A 173 -26.01 11.90 -18.24
CA ARG A 173 -27.00 12.82 -17.63
C ARG A 173 -26.79 14.27 -18.06
N ILE A 174 -25.54 14.72 -18.19
CA ILE A 174 -25.22 16.08 -18.67
C ILE A 174 -25.65 16.24 -20.13
N ASP A 175 -25.38 15.25 -20.99
CA ASP A 175 -25.79 15.28 -22.40
C ASP A 175 -27.32 15.25 -22.58
N LEU A 176 -28.03 14.45 -21.78
CA LEU A 176 -29.50 14.43 -21.79
C LEU A 176 -30.09 15.77 -21.34
N ARG A 177 -29.49 16.43 -20.33
CA ARG A 177 -29.90 17.77 -19.91
C ARG A 177 -29.66 18.81 -21.00
N ARG A 178 -28.53 18.75 -21.70
CA ARG A 178 -28.22 19.67 -22.82
C ARG A 178 -29.19 19.50 -23.98
N ARG A 179 -29.59 18.27 -24.31
CA ARG A 179 -30.62 18.00 -25.33
C ARG A 179 -31.97 18.55 -24.90
N ALA A 180 -32.38 18.31 -23.66
CA ALA A 180 -33.64 18.85 -23.13
C ALA A 180 -33.68 20.38 -23.12
N THR A 181 -32.57 21.06 -22.80
CA THR A 181 -32.51 22.54 -22.89
C THR A 181 -32.49 23.03 -24.33
N ALA A 182 -31.84 22.33 -25.26
CA ALA A 182 -31.82 22.70 -26.68
C ALA A 182 -33.21 22.52 -27.35
N GLU A 183 -33.98 21.51 -26.94
CA GLU A 183 -35.37 21.31 -27.37
C GLU A 183 -36.31 22.38 -26.77
N ALA A 184 -36.03 22.88 -25.57
CA ALA A 184 -36.79 23.98 -24.96
C ALA A 184 -36.54 25.35 -25.64
N GLU A 185 -35.39 25.54 -26.28
CA GLU A 185 -35.07 26.79 -27.01
C GLU A 185 -35.57 26.83 -28.46
N THR A 186 -36.14 25.73 -28.98
CA THR A 186 -36.62 25.66 -30.37
C THR A 186 -38.15 25.72 -30.52
N ASP A 187 -38.89 25.93 -29.43
CA ASP A 187 -40.34 26.18 -29.49
C ASP A 187 -40.66 27.68 -29.36
N PRO A 188 -41.06 28.39 -30.44
CA PRO A 188 -41.34 29.82 -30.39
C PRO A 188 -42.75 30.15 -29.89
N ASP A 189 -43.53 29.22 -29.33
CA ASP A 189 -44.94 29.48 -29.01
C ASP A 189 -45.42 28.90 -27.66
N SER A 190 -44.86 29.38 -26.54
CA SER A 190 -45.55 29.26 -25.25
C SER A 190 -45.22 30.42 -24.30
N GLY A 191 -46.13 31.40 -24.24
CA GLY A 191 -46.07 32.57 -23.36
C GLY A 191 -46.31 32.26 -21.86
N PRO A 192 -46.08 33.25 -20.96
CA PRO A 192 -46.07 33.03 -19.52
C PRO A 192 -47.49 32.94 -18.94
N GLY A 193 -47.87 31.75 -18.48
CA GLY A 193 -49.08 31.49 -17.71
C GLY A 193 -48.87 31.69 -16.21
N GLN A 194 -49.78 32.44 -15.60
CA GLN A 194 -49.75 33.06 -14.27
C GLN A 194 -49.72 32.11 -13.04
N PRO A 195 -49.35 32.65 -11.86
CA PRO A 195 -49.37 31.91 -10.59
C PRO A 195 -50.79 31.81 -10.01
N TYR A 196 -51.14 30.66 -9.45
CA TYR A 196 -52.38 30.46 -8.70
C TYR A 196 -52.15 30.61 -7.19
N HIS A 197 -53.19 31.17 -6.57
CA HIS A 197 -53.46 31.44 -5.16
C HIS A 197 -53.38 30.22 -4.25
#